data_AF-A0A350PJW1-F1
#
_entry.id   AF-A0A350PJW1-F1
#
_cell.length_a   1.000
_cell.length_b   1.000
_cell.length_c   1.000
_cell.angle_alpha   90.00
_cell.angle_beta   90.00
_cell.angle_gamma   90.00
#
_symmetry.space_group_name_H-M   'P 1'
#
loop_
_entity.id
_entity.type
_entity.pdbx_description
1 polymer ?
#
loop_
_entity_poly.entity_id
_entity_poly.type
_entity_poly.pdbx_seq_one_letter_code
_entity_poly.pdbx_strand_id
1 'polypeptide(L)'
;YRDPSNINENAPSRGDLVLDYLKSNSNERAYLKEIKENGKKYNGFNLLIGGKDSLYHFSNETNSIKEIEPGIHGVSNALLDTNWPKLDHAKKELERVTSNSKFDRDELFEILKNSEKAPDEKLPSTGIPYEWE
;
A
#
# COMPACT_ATOMS: atom_id res chain seq x y z
N TYR A 1 -2.87 6.38 1.96
CA TYR A 1 -4.01 6.76 1.11
C TYR A 1 -3.60 7.90 0.18
N ARG A 2 -4.12 7.99 -1.04
CA ARG A 2 -3.91 9.11 -1.95
C ARG A 2 -5.18 9.94 -2.01
N ASP A 3 -5.07 11.23 -1.69
CA ASP A 3 -6.17 12.19 -1.78
C ASP A 3 -5.72 13.43 -2.58
N PRO A 4 -6.04 13.52 -3.88
CA PRO A 4 -5.68 14.69 -4.68
C PRO A 4 -6.46 15.95 -4.34
N SER A 5 -7.58 15.84 -3.62
CA SER A 5 -8.40 16.99 -3.22
C SER A 5 -7.84 17.70 -1.98
N ASN A 6 -6.92 17.05 -1.26
CA ASN A 6 -6.38 17.53 0.00
C ASN A 6 -4.84 17.44 0.02
N ILE A 7 -4.21 18.19 -0.88
CA ILE A 7 -2.74 18.26 -0.98
C ILE A 7 -2.23 19.49 -0.21
N ASN A 8 -1.36 19.24 0.76
CA ASN A 8 -0.52 20.27 1.37
C ASN A 8 0.81 20.36 0.60
N GLU A 9 1.03 21.47 -0.12
CA GLU A 9 2.24 21.72 -0.91
C GLU A 9 3.50 21.87 -0.05
N ASN A 10 3.35 22.23 1.22
CA ASN A 10 4.45 22.40 2.17
C ASN A 10 4.73 21.12 2.99
N ALA A 11 4.01 20.02 2.73
CA ALA A 11 4.23 18.77 3.43
C ALA A 11 5.61 18.18 3.07
N PRO A 12 6.33 17.57 4.04
CA PRO A 12 7.60 16.90 3.75
C PRO A 12 7.43 15.73 2.77
N SER A 13 8.53 15.27 2.17
CA SER A 13 8.49 14.16 1.23
C SER A 13 8.13 12.86 1.95
N ARG A 14 7.17 12.11 1.40
CA ARG A 14 6.88 10.74 1.88
C ARG A 14 8.06 9.79 1.67
N GLY A 15 8.98 10.11 0.76
CA GLY A 15 10.20 9.33 0.56
C GLY A 15 11.14 9.37 1.77
N ASP A 16 11.07 10.45 2.56
CA ASP A 16 11.89 10.60 3.78
C ASP A 16 11.49 9.55 4.82
N LEU A 17 10.22 9.13 4.87
CA LEU A 17 9.75 8.09 5.78
C LEU A 17 10.49 6.76 5.63
N VAL A 18 10.84 6.35 4.41
CA VAL A 18 11.57 5.10 4.17
C VAL A 18 13.05 5.32 4.42
N LEU A 19 13.59 6.47 3.98
CA LEU A 19 14.99 6.82 4.15
C LEU A 19 15.38 6.92 5.64
N ASP A 20 14.56 7.59 6.45
CA ASP A 20 14.78 7.80 7.87
C ASP A 20 14.71 6.48 8.63
N TYR A 21 13.76 5.59 8.28
CA TYR A 21 13.70 4.25 8.85
C TYR A 21 14.99 3.46 8.59
N LEU A 22 15.44 3.42 7.32
CA LEU A 22 16.64 2.67 6.92
C LEU A 22 17.93 3.22 7.52
N LYS A 23 17.96 4.52 7.88
CA LYS A 23 19.09 5.15 8.58
C LYS A 23 19.01 4.98 10.10
N SER A 24 17.84 4.65 10.62
CA SER A 24 17.64 4.44 12.06
C SER A 24 18.09 3.05 12.50
N ASN A 25 18.25 2.87 13.81
CA ASN A 25 18.38 1.54 14.44
C ASN A 25 17.07 1.13 15.14
N SER A 26 15.94 1.74 14.75
CA SER A 26 14.64 1.49 15.36
C SER A 26 14.04 0.19 14.82
N ASN A 27 13.37 -0.57 15.68
CA ASN A 27 12.47 -1.62 15.20
C ASN A 27 11.17 -1.01 14.64
N GLU A 28 10.41 -1.80 13.89
CA GLU A 28 9.20 -1.42 13.17
C GLU A 28 8.19 -0.75 14.10
N ARG A 29 7.89 -1.38 15.25
CA ARG A 29 6.88 -0.87 16.20
C ARG A 29 7.30 0.45 16.82
N ALA A 30 8.59 0.62 17.15
CA ALA A 30 9.10 1.88 17.69
C ALA A 30 9.01 3.00 16.65
N TYR A 31 9.42 2.72 15.42
CA TYR A 31 9.34 3.69 14.32
C TYR A 31 7.89 4.09 14.01
N LEU A 32 6.98 3.12 13.95
CA LEU A 32 5.56 3.39 13.72
C LEU A 32 4.90 4.23 14.83
N LYS A 33 5.35 4.11 16.08
CA LYS A 33 4.86 4.98 17.16
C LYS A 33 5.28 6.43 16.95
N GLU A 34 6.52 6.68 16.55
CA GLU A 34 7.00 8.02 16.19
C GLU A 34 6.23 8.59 14.98
N ILE A 35 6.01 7.78 13.95
CA ILE A 35 5.22 8.17 12.79
C ILE A 35 3.76 8.41 13.17
N LYS A 36 3.18 7.69 14.13
CA LYS A 36 1.81 7.93 14.61
C LYS A 36 1.67 9.30 15.28
N GLU A 37 2.72 9.79 15.94
CA GLU A 37 2.73 11.10 16.58
C GLU A 37 2.91 12.23 15.55
N ASN A 38 3.77 12.02 14.54
CA ASN A 38 4.20 13.07 13.61
C ASN A 38 3.62 12.96 12.20
N GLY A 39 2.92 11.87 11.88
CA GLY A 39 2.53 11.48 10.52
C GLY A 39 1.52 12.40 9.84
N LYS A 40 0.79 13.20 10.62
CA LYS A 40 -0.17 14.20 10.11
C LYS A 40 0.50 15.36 9.37
N LYS A 41 1.81 15.57 9.52
CA LYS A 41 2.55 16.60 8.78
C LYS A 41 2.74 16.26 7.31
N TYR A 42 2.62 14.99 6.94
CA TYR A 42 2.75 14.51 5.57
C TYR A 42 1.39 14.49 4.87
N ASN A 43 1.39 14.63 3.54
CA ASN A 43 0.24 14.24 2.72
C ASN A 43 -0.09 12.76 2.92
N GLY A 44 -1.35 12.37 2.69
CA GLY A 44 -1.84 11.00 2.86
C GLY A 44 -0.88 9.93 2.32
N PHE A 45 -0.68 8.87 3.11
CA PHE A 45 0.20 7.75 2.74
C PHE A 45 -0.22 6.42 3.36
N ASN A 46 0.23 5.34 2.74
CA ASN A 46 0.29 4.02 3.36
C ASN A 46 1.78 3.70 3.57
N LEU A 47 2.13 3.12 4.70
CA LEU A 47 3.48 2.65 5.00
C LEU A 47 3.39 1.15 5.31
N LEU A 48 4.11 0.36 4.53
CA LEU A 48 4.39 -1.04 4.83
C LEU A 48 5.81 -1.11 5.39
N ILE A 49 5.96 -1.73 6.56
CA ILE A 49 7.23 -1.80 7.27
C ILE A 49 7.35 -3.14 7.98
N GLY A 50 8.49 -3.81 7.82
CA GLY A 50 8.73 -5.13 8.37
C GLY A 50 9.65 -5.97 7.52
N GLY A 51 9.71 -7.25 7.86
CA GLY A 51 10.60 -8.23 7.26
C GLY A 51 9.99 -9.63 7.32
N LYS A 52 10.85 -10.64 7.51
CA LYS A 52 10.45 -12.05 7.48
C LYS A 52 9.49 -12.44 8.60
N ASP A 53 9.69 -11.88 9.80
CA ASP A 53 9.00 -12.34 11.00
C ASP A 53 7.74 -11.54 11.33
N SER A 54 7.66 -10.30 10.86
CA SER A 54 6.48 -9.45 11.03
C SER A 54 6.41 -8.38 9.95
N LEU A 55 5.19 -8.02 9.56
CA LEU A 55 4.91 -6.95 8.61
C LEU A 55 3.78 -6.10 9.17
N TYR A 56 3.91 -4.79 9.10
CA TYR A 56 2.92 -3.84 9.60
C TYR A 56 2.47 -2.91 8.48
N HIS A 57 1.19 -2.55 8.54
CA HIS A 57 0.59 -1.46 7.78
C HIS A 57 0.28 -0.29 8.70
N PHE A 58 0.59 0.91 8.23
CA PHE A 58 0.16 2.17 8.82
C PHE A 58 -0.40 3.09 7.75
N SER A 59 -1.44 3.85 8.10
CA SER A 59 -1.95 4.97 7.32
C SER A 59 -2.11 6.19 8.23
N ASN A 60 -1.63 7.35 7.81
CA ASN A 60 -1.80 8.59 8.57
C ASN A 60 -3.25 9.09 8.55
N GLU A 61 -4.08 8.63 7.61
CA GLU A 61 -5.52 8.93 7.57
C GLU A 61 -6.28 8.27 8.72
N THR A 62 -6.03 6.97 8.96
CA THR A 62 -6.67 6.22 10.06
C THR A 62 -5.90 6.34 11.37
N ASN A 63 -4.66 6.81 11.30
CA ASN A 63 -3.71 6.89 12.40
C ASN A 63 -3.58 5.58 13.21
N SER A 64 -3.65 4.45 12.50
CA SER A 64 -3.68 3.10 13.08
C SER A 64 -2.49 2.29 12.61
N ILE A 65 -1.93 1.51 13.54
CA ILE A 65 -0.89 0.51 13.27
C ILE A 65 -1.60 -0.84 13.25
N LYS A 66 -1.45 -1.58 12.16
CA LYS A 66 -2.02 -2.92 11.99
C LYS A 66 -0.92 -3.89 11.65
N GLU A 67 -0.79 -4.96 12.42
CA GLU A 67 0.03 -6.11 12.04
C GLU A 67 -0.69 -6.87 10.91
N ILE A 68 0.06 -7.20 9.86
CA ILE A 68 -0.45 -7.94 8.71
C ILE A 68 -0.30 -9.42 9.04
N GLU A 69 -1.44 -10.08 9.21
CA GLU A 69 -1.53 -11.51 9.45
C GLU A 69 -1.11 -12.31 8.19
N PRO A 70 -0.74 -13.60 8.35
CA PRO A 70 -0.47 -14.47 7.20
C PRO A 70 -1.68 -14.54 6.24
N GLY A 71 -1.42 -14.29 4.96
CA GLY A 71 -2.46 -14.32 3.92
C GLY A 71 -2.12 -13.45 2.72
N ILE A 72 -3.12 -13.26 1.84
CA ILE A 72 -2.99 -12.41 0.65
C ILE A 72 -3.65 -11.06 0.93
N HIS A 73 -2.83 -10.03 0.98
CA HIS A 73 -3.23 -8.65 1.24
C HIS A 73 -2.90 -7.76 0.04
N GLY A 74 -3.66 -6.67 -0.10
CA GLY A 74 -3.46 -5.71 -1.17
C GLY A 74 -3.45 -4.28 -0.67
N VAL A 75 -2.55 -3.46 -1.19
CA VAL A 75 -2.61 -2.00 -1.02
C VAL A 75 -2.25 -1.33 -2.34
N SER A 76 -2.95 -0.24 -2.64
CA SER A 76 -2.68 0.64 -3.77
C SER A 76 -2.79 2.08 -3.25
N ASN A 77 -3.64 2.90 -3.88
CA ASN A 77 -3.89 4.27 -3.44
C ASN A 77 -4.89 4.39 -2.28
N ALA A 78 -5.72 3.36 -2.05
CA ALA A 78 -6.66 3.33 -0.92
C ALA A 78 -6.04 2.71 0.35
N LEU A 79 -6.85 2.45 1.38
CA LEU A 79 -6.41 1.73 2.59
C LEU A 79 -6.15 0.24 2.28
N LEU A 80 -5.45 -0.45 3.19
CA LEU A 80 -5.18 -1.89 3.08
C LEU A 80 -6.48 -2.67 2.85
N ASP A 81 -6.46 -3.58 1.88
CA ASP A 81 -7.56 -4.45 1.48
C ASP A 81 -8.85 -3.72 1.08
N THR A 82 -8.75 -2.46 0.64
CA THR A 82 -9.90 -1.79 0.00
C THR A 82 -10.19 -2.48 -1.33
N ASN A 83 -11.41 -2.97 -1.51
CA ASN A 83 -11.84 -3.64 -2.74
C ASN A 83 -11.72 -2.71 -3.95
N TRP A 84 -10.84 -3.07 -4.88
CA TRP A 84 -10.60 -2.37 -6.13
C TRP A 84 -10.44 -3.44 -7.22
N PRO A 85 -11.11 -3.35 -8.38
CA PRO A 85 -11.07 -4.43 -9.37
C PRO A 85 -9.65 -4.87 -9.75
N LYS A 86 -8.73 -3.91 -9.94
CA LYS A 86 -7.32 -4.19 -10.22
C LYS A 86 -6.61 -4.91 -9.07
N LEU A 87 -6.90 -4.50 -7.84
CA LEU A 87 -6.29 -5.09 -6.65
C LEU A 87 -6.83 -6.49 -6.41
N ASP A 88 -8.14 -6.69 -6.56
CA ASP A 88 -8.81 -7.98 -6.40
C ASP A 88 -8.33 -8.97 -7.47
N HIS A 89 -8.14 -8.51 -8.71
CA HIS A 89 -7.53 -9.31 -9.77
C HIS A 89 -6.09 -9.70 -9.41
N ALA A 90 -5.26 -8.75 -8.99
CA ALA A 90 -3.87 -9.04 -8.60
C ALA A 90 -3.79 -10.02 -7.43
N LYS A 91 -4.67 -9.91 -6.43
CA LYS A 91 -4.77 -10.84 -5.30
C LYS A 91 -5.14 -12.25 -5.76
N LYS A 92 -6.11 -12.39 -6.66
CA LYS A 92 -6.52 -13.70 -7.23
C LYS A 92 -5.39 -14.35 -8.05
N GLU A 93 -4.70 -13.58 -8.88
CA GLU A 93 -3.57 -14.12 -9.64
C GLU A 93 -2.41 -14.51 -8.74
N LEU A 94 -2.12 -13.71 -7.70
CA LEU A 94 -1.12 -14.07 -6.71
C LEU A 94 -1.50 -15.37 -5.99
N GLU A 95 -2.76 -15.54 -5.60
CA GLU A 95 -3.27 -16.78 -5.01
C GLU A 95 -3.11 -17.96 -5.95
N ARG A 96 -3.47 -17.79 -7.23
CA ARG A 96 -3.33 -18.83 -8.25
C ARG A 96 -1.89 -19.27 -8.43
N VAL A 97 -0.95 -18.33 -8.59
CA VAL A 97 0.49 -18.63 -8.76
C VAL A 97 1.06 -19.27 -7.49
N THR A 98 0.77 -18.71 -6.32
CA THR A 98 1.33 -19.19 -5.04
C THR A 98 0.71 -20.49 -4.54
N SER A 99 -0.48 -20.87 -5.03
CA SER A 99 -1.09 -22.18 -4.76
C SER A 99 -0.30 -23.35 -5.35
N ASN A 100 0.55 -23.10 -6.35
CA ASN A 100 1.47 -24.08 -6.88
C ASN A 100 2.70 -24.21 -5.96
N SER A 101 3.00 -25.42 -5.52
CA SER A 101 4.18 -25.71 -4.67
C SER A 101 5.54 -25.30 -5.27
N LYS A 102 5.58 -25.10 -6.59
CA LYS A 102 6.75 -24.59 -7.32
C LYS A 102 6.30 -23.58 -8.35
N PHE A 103 6.32 -22.31 -7.97
CA PHE A 103 6.26 -21.19 -8.91
C PHE A 103 7.63 -20.52 -9.00
N ASP A 104 7.94 -19.91 -10.14
CA ASP A 104 9.11 -19.06 -10.28
C ASP A 104 8.79 -17.58 -10.14
N ARG A 105 9.84 -16.76 -10.06
CA ARG A 105 9.71 -15.31 -9.91
C ARG A 105 9.12 -14.65 -11.16
N ASP A 106 9.30 -15.23 -12.34
CA ASP A 106 8.82 -14.65 -13.59
C ASP A 106 7.29 -14.74 -13.65
N GLU A 107 6.69 -15.82 -13.14
CA GLU A 107 5.24 -15.93 -12.94
C GLU A 107 4.67 -14.81 -12.05
N LEU A 108 5.39 -14.38 -11.02
CA LEU A 108 4.98 -13.22 -10.21
C LEU A 108 5.07 -11.90 -10.98
N PHE A 109 6.07 -11.74 -11.85
CA PHE A 109 6.19 -10.55 -12.68
C PHE A 109 5.10 -10.45 -13.74
N GLU A 110 4.60 -11.58 -14.25
CA GLU A 110 3.45 -11.58 -15.18
C GLU A 110 2.20 -10.94 -14.56
N ILE A 111 1.99 -11.09 -13.24
CA ILE A 111 0.88 -10.45 -12.53
C ILE A 111 0.97 -8.91 -12.65
N LEU A 112 2.18 -8.35 -12.61
CA LEU A 112 2.43 -6.91 -12.69
C LEU A 112 2.29 -6.36 -14.12
N LYS A 113 2.35 -7.23 -15.14
CA LYS A 113 2.23 -6.85 -16.56
C LYS A 113 0.79 -6.71 -17.03
N ASN A 114 -0.20 -7.05 -16.20
CA ASN A 114 -1.59 -6.92 -16.59
C ASN A 114 -1.97 -5.44 -16.84
N SER A 115 -2.23 -5.10 -18.10
CA SER A 115 -2.68 -3.79 -18.58
C SER A 115 -4.18 -3.72 -18.87
N GLU A 116 -4.95 -4.76 -18.51
CA GLU A 116 -6.39 -4.80 -18.67
C GLU A 116 -7.04 -3.70 -17.83
N LYS A 117 -7.85 -2.86 -18.49
CA LYS A 117 -8.62 -1.83 -17.81
C LYS A 117 -9.92 -2.44 -17.30
N ALA A 118 -10.23 -2.17 -16.04
CA ALA A 118 -11.54 -2.50 -15.51
C ALA A 118 -12.61 -1.66 -16.24
N PRO A 119 -13.82 -2.22 -16.49
CA PRO A 119 -14.95 -1.42 -16.98
C PRO A 119 -15.24 -0.24 -16.06
N ASP A 120 -15.58 0.92 -16.64
CA ASP A 120 -15.83 2.16 -15.89
C ASP A 120 -16.86 1.98 -14.77
N GLU A 121 -17.89 1.16 -15.01
CA GLU A 121 -18.95 0.83 -14.03
C GLU A 121 -18.45 0.14 -12.77
N LYS A 122 -17.25 -0.46 -12.82
CA LYS A 122 -16.62 -1.15 -11.69
C LYS A 122 -15.57 -0.28 -11.00
N LEU A 123 -15.26 0.90 -11.53
CA LEU A 123 -14.31 1.81 -10.91
C LEU A 123 -14.95 2.43 -9.65
N PRO A 124 -14.19 2.51 -8.54
CA PRO A 124 -14.65 3.25 -7.38
C PRO A 124 -14.75 4.74 -7.71
N SER A 125 -15.68 5.46 -7.10
CA SER A 125 -15.72 6.92 -7.23
C SER A 125 -14.56 7.51 -6.40
N THR A 126 -13.46 7.86 -7.06
CA THR A 126 -12.21 8.31 -6.41
C THR A 126 -12.11 9.84 -6.27
N GLY A 127 -13.03 10.59 -6.90
CA GLY A 127 -12.95 12.06 -6.96
C GLY A 127 -11.83 12.60 -7.84
N ILE A 128 -11.13 11.73 -8.58
CA ILE A 128 -10.07 12.06 -9.52
C ILE A 128 -10.69 12.15 -10.94
N PRO A 129 -10.31 13.14 -11.78
CA PRO A 129 -10.74 13.18 -13.18
C PRO A 129 -10.33 11.92 -13.94
N TYR A 130 -11.20 11.42 -14.83
CA TYR A 130 -11.02 10.20 -15.62
C TYR A 130 -9.67 10.10 -16.36
N GLU A 131 -9.09 11.25 -16.75
CA GLU A 131 -7.80 11.30 -17.44
C GLU A 131 -6.61 10.84 -16.58
N TRP A 132 -6.79 10.78 -15.25
CA TRP A 132 -5.79 10.40 -14.26
C TRP A 132 -6.10 9.04 -13.61
N GLU A 133 -7.16 8.36 -14.05
CA GLU A 133 -7.60 7.02 -13.61
C GLU A 133 -7.20 5.93 -14.63
#